data_AF-A0A817PAX1-F1
#
_entry.id   AF-A0A817PAX1-F1
#
_cell.length_a   1.000
_cell.length_b   1.000
_cell.length_c   1.000
_cell.angle_alpha   90.00
_cell.angle_beta   90.00
_cell.angle_gamma   90.00
#
_symmetry.space_group_name_H-M   'P 1'
#
loop_
_entity.id
_entity.type
_entity.pdbx_description
1 polymer ?
#
loop_
_entity_poly.entity_id
_entity_poly.type
_entity_poly.pdbx_seq_one_letter_code
_entity_poly.pdbx_strand_id
1 'polypeptide(L)'
;MLVYHHLTEYDLALEYCNRPLKTYENILPLQHSLISMTSENIANIYYNKGDFRQALKYFEKAAKIYYHILPSTSSDVLQIRMIIKNIQAKI
;
A
#
# COMPACT_ATOMS: atom_id res chain seq x y z
N MET A 1 -16.55 17.15 -14.90
CA MET A 1 -15.56 17.86 -14.04
C MET A 1 -15.14 17.04 -12.82
N LEU A 2 -16.04 16.37 -12.10
CA LEU A 2 -15.69 15.60 -10.89
C LEU A 2 -14.65 14.48 -11.10
N VAL A 3 -14.73 13.73 -12.20
CA VAL A 3 -13.79 12.63 -12.51
C VAL A 3 -12.34 13.11 -12.70
N TYR A 4 -12.15 14.28 -13.31
CA TYR A 4 -10.80 14.85 -13.50
C TYR A 4 -10.18 15.33 -12.19
N HIS A 5 -10.99 15.88 -11.28
CA HIS A 5 -10.52 16.27 -9.94
C HIS A 5 -10.05 15.04 -9.14
N HIS A 6 -10.83 13.97 -9.12
CA HIS A 6 -10.44 12.73 -8.43
C HIS A 6 -9.17 12.11 -9.01
N LEU A 7 -9.02 12.04 -10.33
CA LEU A 7 -7.80 11.53 -10.96
C LEU A 7 -6.56 12.35 -10.58
N THR A 8 -6.70 13.68 -10.59
CA THR A 8 -5.62 14.61 -10.20
C THR A 8 -5.25 14.45 -8.72
N GLU A 9 -6.23 14.27 -7.84
CA GLU A 9 -6.02 14.05 -6.41
C GLU A 9 -5.31 12.71 -6.14
N TYR A 10 -5.67 11.65 -6.87
CA TYR A 10 -5.00 10.36 -6.73
C TYR A 10 -3.55 10.40 -7.23
N ASP A 11 -3.28 11.11 -8.32
CA ASP A 11 -1.92 11.22 -8.87
C ASP A 11 -1.02 12.05 -7.94
N LEU A 12 -1.54 13.14 -7.34
CA LEU A 12 -0.84 13.85 -6.27
C LEU A 12 -0.60 12.96 -5.06
N ALA A 13 -1.61 12.20 -4.60
CA ALA A 13 -1.47 11.32 -3.45
C ALA A 13 -0.40 10.24 -3.67
N LEU A 14 -0.33 9.70 -4.89
CA LEU A 14 0.72 8.76 -5.30
C LEU A 14 2.10 9.43 -5.32
N GLU A 15 2.21 10.67 -5.80
CA GLU A 15 3.47 11.41 -5.79
C GLU A 15 3.97 11.68 -4.36
N TYR A 16 3.07 12.10 -3.47
CA TYR A 16 3.36 12.32 -2.05
C TYR A 16 3.81 11.05 -1.33
N CYS A 17 3.27 9.88 -1.69
CA CYS A 17 3.70 8.61 -1.11
C CYS A 17 5.00 8.07 -1.73
N ASN A 18 5.21 8.23 -3.05
CA ASN A 18 6.38 7.68 -3.74
C ASN A 18 7.68 8.46 -3.51
N ARG A 19 7.61 9.79 -3.34
CA ARG A 19 8.78 10.63 -3.04
C ARG A 19 9.55 10.17 -1.80
N PRO A 20 8.92 10.05 -0.62
CA PRO A 20 9.62 9.60 0.59
C PRO A 20 9.98 8.12 0.53
N LEU A 21 9.19 7.27 -0.17
CA LEU A 21 9.49 5.84 -0.35
C LEU A 21 10.87 5.63 -0.97
N LYS A 22 11.20 6.36 -2.05
CA LYS A 22 12.50 6.25 -2.74
C LYS A 22 13.67 6.70 -1.87
N THR A 23 13.43 7.67 -0.99
CA THR A 23 14.41 8.13 -0.01
C THR A 23 14.59 7.11 1.12
N TYR A 24 13.50 6.53 1.63
CA TYR A 24 13.53 5.50 2.66
C TYR A 24 14.20 4.21 2.19
N GLU A 25 14.01 3.82 0.92
CA GLU A 25 14.68 2.66 0.31
C GLU A 25 16.21 2.82 0.23
N ASN A 26 16.73 4.05 0.24
CA ASN A 26 18.17 4.32 0.10
C ASN A 26 18.92 4.56 1.42
N ILE A 27 18.24 5.01 2.48
CA ILE A 27 18.89 5.51 3.71
C ILE A 27 18.77 4.53 4.87
N LEU A 28 17.68 3.76 4.96
CA LEU A 28 17.39 2.96 6.14
C LEU A 28 17.84 1.49 5.94
N PRO A 29 18.80 1.01 6.76
CA PRO A 29 19.16 -0.41 6.76
C PRO A 29 18.01 -1.16 7.43
N LEU A 30 17.15 -1.75 6.59
CA LEU A 30 16.00 -2.57 6.96
C LEU A 30 14.86 -1.82 7.68
N GLN A 31 13.68 -1.84 7.03
CA GLN A 31 12.42 -2.34 7.59
C GLN A 31 11.94 -1.76 8.93
N HIS A 32 10.67 -1.34 9.00
CA HIS A 32 9.73 -2.05 9.89
C HIS A 32 8.29 -1.58 9.68
N SER A 33 8.02 -0.27 9.64
CA SER A 33 6.62 0.19 9.62
C SER A 33 6.33 1.19 8.50
N LEU A 34 7.23 2.16 8.30
CA LEU A 34 6.96 3.28 7.39
C LEU A 34 6.81 2.86 5.92
N ILE A 35 7.64 1.94 5.43
CA ILE A 35 7.54 1.42 4.06
C ILE A 35 6.25 0.60 3.89
N SER A 36 5.83 -0.14 4.93
CA SER A 36 4.57 -0.89 4.93
C SER A 36 3.38 0.05 4.86
N MET A 37 3.32 1.03 5.76
CA MET A 37 2.26 2.05 5.79
C MET A 37 2.20 2.85 4.49
N THR A 38 3.35 3.24 3.93
CA THR A 38 3.39 3.97 2.66
C THR A 38 2.88 3.10 1.50
N SER A 39 3.26 1.82 1.48
CA SER A 39 2.78 0.88 0.46
C SER A 39 1.28 0.60 0.60
N GLU A 40 0.78 0.51 1.84
CA GLU A 40 -0.65 0.35 2.14
C GLU A 40 -1.47 1.57 1.69
N ASN A 41 -0.97 2.78 1.91
CA ASN A 41 -1.61 4.01 1.43
C ASN A 41 -1.69 4.04 -0.10
N ILE A 42 -0.60 3.66 -0.78
CA ILE A 42 -0.59 3.54 -2.24
C ILE A 42 -1.62 2.50 -2.70
N ALA A 43 -1.69 1.35 -2.02
CA ALA A 43 -2.63 0.29 -2.34
C ALA A 43 -4.09 0.74 -2.17
N ASN A 44 -4.40 1.48 -1.10
CA ASN A 44 -5.71 2.08 -0.86
C ASN A 44 -6.09 3.09 -1.94
N ILE A 45 -5.13 3.91 -2.42
CA ILE A 45 -5.38 4.83 -3.53
C ILE A 45 -5.77 4.06 -4.80
N TYR A 46 -5.04 3.00 -5.15
CA TYR A 46 -5.37 2.17 -6.30
C TYR A 46 -6.71 1.43 -6.13
N TYR A 47 -7.00 0.95 -4.92
CA TYR A 47 -8.28 0.33 -4.60
C TYR A 47 -9.45 1.30 -4.81
N ASN A 48 -9.31 2.54 -4.36
CA ASN A 48 -10.30 3.60 -4.56
C ASN A 48 -10.43 4.03 -6.03
N LYS A 49 -9.34 3.96 -6.81
CA LYS A 49 -9.37 4.14 -8.27
C LYS A 49 -10.05 2.98 -9.01
N GLY A 50 -10.32 1.85 -8.34
CA GLY A 50 -10.84 0.62 -8.94
C GLY A 50 -9.77 -0.24 -9.65
N ASP A 51 -8.49 0.12 -9.55
CA ASP A 51 -7.38 -0.68 -10.08
C ASP A 51 -6.94 -1.70 -9.03
N PHE A 52 -7.72 -2.78 -8.94
CA PHE A 52 -7.49 -3.85 -7.97
C PHE A 52 -6.18 -4.60 -8.20
N ARG A 53 -5.68 -4.67 -9.44
CA ARG A 53 -4.40 -5.33 -9.75
C ARG A 53 -3.23 -4.57 -9.15
N GLN A 54 -3.21 -3.25 -9.33
CA GLN A 54 -2.16 -2.43 -8.72
C GLN A 54 -2.33 -2.37 -7.20
N ALA A 55 -3.55 -2.26 -6.69
CA ALA A 55 -3.81 -2.31 -5.26
C ALA A 55 -3.24 -3.60 -4.63
N LEU A 56 -3.52 -4.76 -5.22
CA LEU A 56 -3.02 -6.05 -4.74
C LEU A 56 -1.49 -6.08 -4.67
N LYS A 57 -0.81 -5.61 -5.73
CA LYS A 57 0.66 -5.58 -5.78
C LYS A 57 1.27 -4.78 -4.62
N TYR A 58 0.68 -3.63 -4.27
CA TYR A 58 1.18 -2.80 -3.18
C TYR A 58 0.79 -3.34 -1.79
N PHE A 59 -0.39 -3.93 -1.62
CA PHE A 59 -0.74 -4.65 -0.38
C PHE A 59 0.19 -5.85 -0.15
N GLU A 60 0.57 -6.59 -1.18
CA GLU A 60 1.54 -7.68 -1.07
C GLU A 60 2.94 -7.17 -0.68
N LYS A 61 3.36 -6.01 -1.20
CA LYS A 61 4.62 -5.36 -0.81
C LYS A 61 4.60 -5.00 0.70
N ALA A 62 3.52 -4.40 1.18
CA ALA A 62 3.32 -4.11 2.60
C ALA A 62 3.27 -5.39 3.46
N ALA A 63 2.56 -6.43 3.01
CA ALA A 63 2.45 -7.69 3.75
C ALA A 63 3.80 -8.40 3.92
N LYS A 64 4.64 -8.43 2.87
CA LYS A 64 6.01 -8.98 2.96
C LYS A 64 6.84 -8.31 4.05
N ILE A 65 6.66 -7.00 4.19
CA ILE A 65 7.29 -6.18 5.23
C ILE A 65 6.67 -6.59 6.57
N TYR A 66 5.36 -6.43 6.78
CA TYR A 66 4.71 -6.82 8.05
C TYR A 66 5.03 -8.26 8.51
N TYR A 67 5.14 -9.24 7.62
CA TYR A 67 5.50 -10.62 7.99
C TYR A 67 6.95 -10.81 8.45
N HIS A 68 7.87 -9.99 7.97
CA HIS A 68 9.27 -10.03 8.42
C HIS A 68 9.45 -9.36 9.80
N ILE A 69 8.44 -8.60 10.22
CA ILE A 69 8.58 -7.50 11.14
C ILE A 69 7.74 -7.73 12.40
N LEU A 70 6.49 -8.10 12.19
CA LEU A 70 5.52 -8.35 13.22
C LEU A 70 5.25 -9.85 13.32
N PRO A 71 4.90 -10.35 14.52
CA PRO A 71 4.33 -11.67 14.67
C PRO A 71 3.12 -11.84 13.74
N SER A 72 2.93 -13.05 13.21
CA SER A 72 1.80 -13.37 12.32
C SER A 72 0.41 -13.17 12.95
N THR A 73 0.37 -13.01 14.27
CA THR A 73 -0.83 -12.74 15.08
C THR A 73 -1.10 -11.26 15.31
N SER A 74 -0.23 -10.35 14.83
CA SER A 74 -0.45 -8.91 15.00
C SER A 74 -1.70 -8.46 14.23
N SER A 75 -2.40 -7.47 14.78
CA SER A 75 -3.61 -6.93 14.15
C SER A 75 -3.35 -6.45 12.73
N ASP A 76 -2.20 -5.80 12.49
CA ASP A 76 -1.83 -5.27 11.17
C ASP A 76 -1.65 -6.40 10.13
N VAL A 77 -1.00 -7.50 10.54
CA VAL A 77 -0.81 -8.67 9.67
C VAL A 77 -2.14 -9.36 9.33
N LEU A 78 -3.04 -9.48 10.31
CA LEU A 78 -4.36 -10.07 10.08
C LEU A 78 -5.23 -9.19 9.19
N GLN A 79 -5.21 -7.88 9.40
CA GLN A 79 -5.94 -6.92 8.56
C GLN A 79 -5.45 -6.94 7.12
N ILE A 80 -4.13 -6.83 6.88
CA ILE A 80 -3.61 -6.81 5.51
C ILE A 80 -3.89 -8.13 4.77
N ARG A 81 -3.85 -9.26 5.48
CA ARG A 81 -4.21 -10.56 4.92
C ARG A 81 -5.69 -10.63 4.52
N MET A 82 -6.59 -10.07 5.32
CA MET A 82 -8.01 -9.98 4.99
C MET A 82 -8.25 -9.09 3.76
N ILE A 83 -7.57 -7.95 3.68
CA ILE A 83 -7.67 -7.02 2.55
C ILE A 83 -7.19 -7.69 1.26
N ILE A 84 -6.03 -8.33 1.28
CA ILE A 84 -5.48 -9.07 0.13
C ILE A 84 -6.48 -10.13 -0.36
N LYS A 85 -7.04 -10.93 0.56
CA LYS A 85 -8.03 -11.97 0.22
C LYS A 85 -9.30 -11.36 -0.40
N ASN A 86 -9.76 -10.23 0.13
CA ASN A 86 -10.94 -9.53 -0.40
C ASN A 86 -10.68 -9.00 -1.82
N ILE A 87 -9.50 -8.39 -2.05
CA ILE A 87 -9.11 -7.88 -3.37
C ILE A 87 -8.96 -9.03 -4.37
N GLN A 88 -8.34 -10.15 -3.99
CA GLN A 88 -8.23 -11.34 -4.83
C GLN A 88 -9.60 -11.92 -5.23
N ALA A 89 -10.64 -11.74 -4.41
CA ALA A 89 -12.00 -12.16 -4.74
C ALA A 89 -12.72 -11.20 -5.71
N LYS A 90 -12.17 -10.01 -5.95
CA LYS A 90 -12.75 -8.97 -6.82
C LYS A 90 -12.08 -8.86 -8.19
N ILE A 91 -10.99 -9.60 -8.42
CA ILE A 91 -10.23 -9.66 -9.69
C ILE A 91 -10.54 -10.97 -10.39
#